data_AF-A0ABD0ZH16-F1
#
_entry.id   AF-A0ABD0ZH16-F1
#
_cell.length_a   1.000
_cell.length_b   1.000
_cell.length_c   1.000
_cell.angle_alpha   90.00
_cell.angle_beta   90.00
_cell.angle_gamma   90.00
#
_symmetry.space_group_name_H-M   'P 1'
#
loop_
_entity.id
_entity.type
_entity.pdbx_description
1 polymer ?
#
loop_
_entity_poly.entity_id
_entity_poly.type
_entity_poly.pdbx_seq_one_letter_code
_entity_poly.pdbx_strand_id
1 'polypeptide(L)'
;MSNISGASSGSSNTRRGRVEGVPTVCLCGAQIVGKISKSDPNPYRRYFRCAYVVSNKLMDDNHVFKWVDEALLNEVERLISEAKRLEQMVRENEIVFDG
;
A
#
# COMPACT_ATOMS: atom_id res chain seq x y z
N MET A 1 -35.38 -1.10 12.31
CA MET A 1 -34.37 -1.38 11.28
C MET A 1 -33.39 -0.22 11.33
N SER A 2 -32.19 -0.45 11.88
CA SER A 2 -31.25 0.62 12.22
C SER A 2 -30.12 0.62 11.20
N ASN A 3 -30.10 1.63 10.33
CA ASN A 3 -29.03 1.87 9.38
C ASN A 3 -27.81 2.36 10.15
N ILE A 4 -26.79 1.51 10.30
CA ILE A 4 -25.45 1.95 10.71
C ILE A 4 -24.57 1.87 9.47
N SER A 5 -24.38 3.02 8.84
CA SER A 5 -23.36 3.24 7.83
C SER A 5 -22.00 2.92 8.45
N GLY A 6 -21.42 1.79 8.07
CA GLY A 6 -20.06 1.41 8.44
C GLY A 6 -19.04 2.29 7.71
N ALA A 7 -18.93 3.56 8.11
CA ALA A 7 -17.78 4.38 7.78
C ALA A 7 -16.58 3.80 8.55
N SER A 8 -15.82 2.91 7.90
CA SER A 8 -14.53 2.48 8.42
C SER A 8 -13.53 3.60 8.19
N SER A 9 -13.60 4.60 9.06
CA SER A 9 -12.57 5.63 9.23
C SER A 9 -11.36 4.97 9.88
N GLY A 10 -10.58 4.22 9.09
CA GLY A 10 -9.32 3.64 9.54
C GLY A 10 -8.24 4.71 9.65
N SER A 11 -8.37 5.63 10.62
CA SER A 11 -7.38 6.65 10.89
C SER A 11 -6.63 6.37 12.20
N SER A 12 -5.36 6.03 11.98
CA SER A 12 -4.19 6.38 12.80
C SER A 12 -3.84 5.50 14.00
N ASN A 13 -2.72 4.76 13.86
CA ASN A 13 -1.69 4.71 14.90
C ASN A 13 -0.27 4.57 14.30
N THR A 14 0.51 5.64 14.50
CA THR A 14 1.95 5.67 14.84
C THR A 14 3.01 5.07 13.88
N ARG A 15 3.64 5.95 13.08
CA ARG A 15 5.09 6.10 12.80
C ARG A 15 6.07 4.90 12.85
N ARG A 16 5.68 3.65 12.60
CA ARG A 16 6.59 2.53 12.33
C ARG A 16 5.98 1.59 11.31
N GLY A 17 6.49 1.63 10.07
CA GLY A 17 6.19 0.63 9.05
C GLY A 17 4.95 0.90 8.19
N ARG A 18 4.71 2.15 7.78
CA ARG A 18 3.77 2.40 6.68
C ARG A 18 4.38 1.78 5.42
N VAL A 19 3.79 0.71 4.90
CA VAL A 19 4.10 0.27 3.54
C VAL A 19 3.51 1.32 2.59
N GLU A 20 4.33 2.29 2.21
CA GLU A 20 4.05 3.17 1.08
C GLU A 20 4.30 2.36 -0.20
N GLY A 21 3.34 2.35 -1.12
CA GLY A 21 3.38 1.48 -2.31
C GLY A 21 2.91 0.05 -2.07
N VAL A 22 3.49 -0.89 -2.82
CA VAL A 22 3.12 -2.31 -2.87
C VAL A 22 3.78 -3.10 -1.72
N PRO A 23 3.00 -3.76 -0.85
CA PRO A 23 3.57 -4.55 0.24
C PRO A 23 4.28 -5.80 -0.27
N THR A 24 5.53 -5.98 0.12
CA THR A 24 6.37 -7.14 -0.22
C THR A 24 6.37 -8.20 0.88
N VAL A 25 6.34 -7.78 2.15
CA VAL A 25 6.33 -8.66 3.32
C VAL A 25 5.45 -8.06 4.43
N CYS A 26 4.80 -8.92 5.21
CA CYS A 26 4.05 -8.47 6.38
C CYS A 26 4.99 -8.28 7.58
N LEU A 27 4.63 -7.40 8.52
CA LEU A 27 5.41 -7.19 9.75
C LEU A 27 5.66 -8.47 10.57
N CYS A 28 4.76 -9.45 10.50
CA CYS A 28 4.95 -10.76 11.11
C CYS A 28 5.96 -11.69 10.39
N GLY A 29 6.59 -11.23 9.30
CA GLY A 29 7.51 -12.00 8.48
C GLY A 29 6.85 -12.85 7.39
N ALA A 30 5.52 -13.00 7.40
CA ALA A 30 4.82 -13.76 6.37
C ALA A 30 4.75 -13.02 5.02
N GLN A 31 4.72 -13.81 3.94
CA GLN A 31 4.55 -13.30 2.58
C GLN A 31 3.19 -12.62 2.38
N ILE A 32 3.11 -11.79 1.36
CA ILE A 32 1.89 -11.11 0.93
C ILE A 32 1.22 -11.90 -0.20
N VAL A 33 -0.09 -12.06 -0.12
CA VAL A 33 -0.90 -12.73 -1.15
C VAL A 33 -1.99 -11.81 -1.68
N GLY A 34 -2.33 -11.96 -2.96
CA GLY A 34 -3.46 -11.30 -3.59
C GLY A 34 -4.77 -12.04 -3.31
N LYS A 35 -5.82 -11.29 -2.97
CA LYS A 35 -7.17 -11.79 -2.75
C LYS A 35 -8.18 -10.93 -3.53
N ILE A 36 -9.34 -11.52 -3.80
CA ILE A 36 -10.47 -10.84 -4.43
C ILE A 36 -11.54 -10.66 -3.34
N SER A 37 -12.03 -9.44 -3.20
CA SER A 37 -13.09 -9.09 -2.28
C SER A 37 -14.41 -9.72 -2.72
N LYS A 38 -15.11 -10.28 -1.73
CA LYS A 38 -16.45 -10.86 -1.87
C LYS A 38 -17.51 -10.02 -1.15
N SER A 39 -17.15 -8.82 -0.69
CA SER A 39 -18.09 -7.94 0.02
C SER A 39 -18.97 -7.18 -0.96
N ASP A 40 -20.21 -6.92 -0.56
CA ASP A 40 -21.17 -6.15 -1.37
C ASP A 40 -20.73 -4.72 -1.67
N PRO A 41 -20.05 -3.98 -0.76
CA PRO A 41 -19.60 -2.62 -1.06
C PRO A 41 -18.41 -2.56 -2.03
N ASN A 42 -17.61 -3.63 -2.11
CA ASN A 42 -16.41 -3.69 -2.96
C ASN A 42 -16.33 -5.05 -3.66
N PRO A 43 -17.30 -5.38 -4.53
CA PRO A 43 -17.33 -6.69 -5.16
C PRO A 43 -16.18 -6.81 -6.17
N TYR A 44 -15.52 -7.97 -6.19
CA TYR A 44 -14.43 -8.29 -7.11
C TYR A 44 -13.17 -7.40 -7.03
N ARG A 45 -13.11 -6.43 -6.11
CA ARG A 45 -11.94 -5.57 -5.93
C ARG A 45 -10.77 -6.37 -5.33
N ARG A 46 -9.57 -6.20 -5.89
CA ARG A 46 -8.37 -6.93 -5.45
C ARG A 46 -7.65 -6.23 -4.30
N TYR A 47 -7.19 -7.01 -3.33
CA TYR A 47 -6.38 -6.53 -2.21
C TYR A 47 -5.21 -7.46 -1.88
N PHE A 48 -4.17 -6.89 -1.31
CA PHE A 48 -3.05 -7.58 -0.67
C PHE A 48 -3.41 -7.91 0.77
N ARG A 49 -3.12 -9.14 1.21
CA ARG A 49 -3.26 -9.59 2.60
C ARG A 49 -2.07 -10.43 3.02
N CYS A 50 -1.75 -10.43 4.31
CA CYS A 50 -0.81 -11.36 4.91
C CYS A 50 -1.23 -12.83 4.70
N ALA A 51 -0.32 -13.67 4.20
CA ALA A 51 -0.54 -15.11 3.98
C ALA A 51 -0.86 -15.86 5.28
N TYR A 52 -0.25 -15.49 6.40
CA TYR A 52 -0.51 -16.09 7.72
C TYR A 52 -1.96 -15.89 8.14
N VAL A 53 -2.48 -14.65 7.99
CA VAL A 53 -3.87 -14.33 8.31
C VAL A 53 -4.85 -15.11 7.43
N VAL A 54 -4.55 -15.21 6.13
CA VAL A 54 -5.37 -15.97 5.18
C VAL A 54 -5.39 -17.46 5.53
N SER A 55 -4.23 -18.03 5.87
CA SER A 55 -4.10 -19.46 6.16
C SER A 55 -4.81 -19.84 7.46
N ASN A 56 -4.74 -18.98 8.47
CA ASN A 56 -5.34 -19.20 9.79
C ASN A 56 -6.75 -18.61 9.95
N LYS A 57 -7.32 -17.99 8.89
CA LYS A 57 -8.66 -17.37 8.87
C LYS A 57 -8.87 -16.34 9.99
N LEU A 58 -7.85 -15.56 10.30
CA LEU A 58 -7.88 -14.53 11.36
C LEU A 58 -8.59 -13.28 10.84
N MET A 59 -9.43 -12.66 11.67
CA MET A 59 -10.30 -11.56 11.19
C MET A 59 -9.63 -10.19 11.20
N ASP A 60 -8.77 -9.86 12.17
CA ASP A 60 -8.23 -8.50 12.23
C ASP A 60 -6.97 -8.32 13.10
N ASP A 61 -6.02 -9.23 12.94
CA ASP A 61 -4.72 -9.05 13.58
C ASP A 61 -3.92 -7.96 12.85
N ASN A 62 -3.00 -7.29 13.55
CA ASN A 62 -2.08 -6.20 13.13
C ASN A 62 -1.19 -6.51 11.89
N HIS A 63 -1.80 -6.96 10.80
CA HIS A 63 -1.20 -7.51 9.61
C HIS A 63 -1.61 -6.71 8.38
N VAL A 64 -0.82 -6.86 7.32
CA VAL A 64 -1.00 -6.12 6.08
C VAL A 64 -2.38 -6.40 5.47
N PHE A 65 -3.09 -5.31 5.19
CA PHE A 65 -4.24 -5.22 4.30
C PHE A 65 -4.10 -3.94 3.49
N LYS A 66 -4.15 -4.05 2.15
CA LYS A 66 -4.09 -2.88 1.28
C LYS A 66 -4.75 -3.17 -0.06
N TRP A 67 -5.54 -2.24 -0.58
CA TRP A 67 -6.11 -2.40 -1.91
C TRP A 67 -5.02 -2.34 -3.00
N VAL A 68 -5.15 -3.16 -4.04
CA VAL A 68 -4.12 -3.27 -5.08
C VAL A 68 -4.00 -1.97 -5.88
N ASP A 69 -5.12 -1.35 -6.24
CA ASP A 69 -5.16 -0.07 -6.93
C ASP A 69 -4.49 1.05 -6.13
N GLU A 70 -4.82 1.19 -4.85
CA GLU A 70 -4.19 2.17 -3.94
C GLU A 70 -2.68 1.91 -3.78
N ALA A 71 -2.29 0.65 -3.66
CA ALA A 71 -0.88 0.29 -3.57
C ALA A 71 -0.10 0.67 -4.84
N LEU A 72 -0.68 0.45 -6.01
CA LEU A 72 -0.07 0.80 -7.29
C LEU A 72 -0.02 2.32 -7.50
N LEU A 73 -1.09 3.04 -7.17
CA LEU A 73 -1.14 4.50 -7.26
C LEU A 73 -0.05 5.14 -6.40
N ASN A 74 0.07 4.71 -5.14
CA ASN A 74 1.13 5.19 -4.24
C ASN A 74 2.53 4.93 -4.82
N GLU A 75 2.74 3.78 -5.45
CA GLU A 75 4.04 3.43 -6.04
C GLU A 75 4.35 4.31 -7.26
N VAL A 76 3.36 4.56 -8.11
CA VAL A 76 3.52 5.45 -9.27
C VAL A 76 3.82 6.89 -8.82
N GLU A 77 3.11 7.41 -7.81
CA GLU A 77 3.39 8.75 -7.26
C GLU A 77 4.80 8.87 -6.68
N ARG A 78 5.25 7.84 -5.96
CA ARG A 78 6.62 7.75 -5.44
C ARG A 78 7.65 7.75 -6.57
N LEU A 79 7.43 6.94 -7.60
CA LEU A 79 8.32 6.86 -8.77
C LEU A 79 8.39 8.18 -9.54
N ILE A 80 7.26 8.88 -9.72
CA ILE A 80 7.24 10.21 -10.34
C ILE A 80 8.08 11.20 -9.52
N SER A 81 7.98 11.14 -8.20
CA SER A 81 8.72 12.03 -7.31
C SER A 81 10.23 11.78 -7.37
N GLU A 82 10.65 10.51 -7.36
CA GLU A 82 12.05 10.12 -7.53
C GLU A 82 12.59 10.46 -8.92
N ALA A 83 11.80 10.26 -9.98
CA ALA A 83 12.19 10.62 -11.34
C ALA A 83 12.48 12.12 -11.45
N LYS A 84 11.60 12.99 -10.92
CA LYS A 84 11.82 14.44 -10.89
C LYS A 84 13.10 14.83 -10.15
N ARG A 85 13.37 14.17 -9.02
CA ARG A 85 14.58 14.40 -8.23
C ARG A 85 15.84 14.00 -9.00
N LEU A 86 15.82 12.85 -9.67
CA LEU A 86 16.93 12.37 -10.49
C LEU A 86 17.16 13.29 -11.69
N GLU A 87 16.12 13.69 -12.39
CA GLU A 87 16.22 14.65 -13.50
C GLU A 87 16.84 15.98 -13.07
N GLN A 88 16.49 16.46 -11.87
CA GLN A 88 17.12 17.66 -11.31
C GLN A 88 18.61 17.45 -11.04
N MET A 89 18.99 16.34 -10.40
CA MET A 89 20.39 16.03 -10.14
C MET A 89 21.21 15.88 -11.42
N VAL A 90 20.64 15.29 -12.48
CA VAL A 90 21.31 15.18 -13.78
C VAL A 90 21.56 16.56 -14.37
N ARG A 91 20.54 17.43 -14.42
CA ARG A 91 20.69 18.82 -14.91
C ARG A 91 21.75 19.60 -14.14
N GLU A 92 21.77 19.47 -12.81
CA GLU A 92 22.74 20.16 -11.96
C GLU A 92 24.18 19.66 -12.22
N ASN A 93 24.37 18.36 -12.47
CA ASN A 93 25.70 17.82 -12.77
C ASN A 93 26.17 18.18 -14.19
N GLU A 94 25.28 18.21 -15.19
CA GLU A 94 25.62 18.65 -16.55
C GLU A 94 26.18 20.08 -16.57
N ILE A 95 25.65 20.99 -15.72
CA ILE A 95 26.14 22.37 -15.60
C ILE A 95 27.56 22.45 -15.03
N VAL A 96 27.99 21.46 -14.23
CA VAL A 96 29.33 21.45 -13.59
C VAL A 96 30.42 20.96 -14.55
N PHE A 97 30.08 20.21 -15.60
CA PHE A 97 31.08 19.71 -16.57
C PHE A 97 31.33 20.66 -17.74
N ASP A 98 30.41 21.59 -18.01
CA ASP A 98 30.49 22.57 -19.11
C ASP A 98 31.05 23.94 -18.69
N GLY A 99 31.47 24.13 -17.43
CA GLY A 99 32.04 25.38 -16.89
C GLY A 99 33.46 25.21 -16.35
#